data_AF-A0A966I3K4-F1
#
_entry.id   AF-A0A966I3K4-F1
#
_cell.length_a   1.000
_cell.length_b   1.000
_cell.length_c   1.000
_cell.angle_alpha   90.00
_cell.angle_beta   90.00
_cell.angle_gamma   90.00
#
_symmetry.space_group_name_H-M   'P 1'
#
loop_
_entity.id
_entity.type
_entity.pdbx_description
1 polymer ?
#
loop_
_entity_poly.entity_id
_entity_poly.type
_entity_poly.pdbx_seq_one_letter_code
_entity_poly.pdbx_strand_id
1 'polypeptide(L)'
;MNYLLVALGGALGSILRYWTSLIFAFPYGTLTVNIFGSLAMGLAYGLISEKGFEKASLLLMAGFLGGFTTFSAFSLDVMKLFSDARYVHGLFYIFTSFLGAILGVCAGFLLSKGLSS
;
A
#
# COMPACT_ATOMS: atom_id res chain seq x y z
N MET A 1 -11.91 -6.99 20.64
CA MET A 1 -10.84 -6.49 19.75
C MET A 1 -9.93 -7.67 19.39
N ASN A 2 -10.03 -8.23 18.18
CA ASN A 2 -9.25 -9.43 17.80
C ASN A 2 -7.89 -9.01 17.23
N TYR A 3 -6.95 -8.63 18.10
CA TYR A 3 -5.57 -8.28 17.73
C TYR A 3 -4.89 -9.35 16.87
N LEU A 4 -5.28 -10.62 17.03
CA LEU A 4 -4.80 -11.74 16.24
C LEU A 4 -5.07 -11.58 14.73
N LEU A 5 -6.22 -11.00 14.35
CA LEU A 5 -6.54 -10.75 12.94
C LEU A 5 -5.62 -9.69 12.34
N VAL A 6 -5.37 -8.60 13.07
CA VAL A 6 -4.44 -7.54 12.65
C VAL A 6 -3.02 -8.10 12.54
N ALA A 7 -2.59 -8.90 13.53
CA ALA A 7 -1.27 -9.53 13.54
C ALA A 7 -1.08 -10.49 12.36
N LEU A 8 -2.05 -11.37 12.10
CA LEU A 8 -1.98 -12.33 11.00
C LEU A 8 -1.96 -11.64 9.64
N GLY A 9 -2.85 -10.65 9.44
CA GLY A 9 -2.84 -9.83 8.24
C GLY A 9 -1.51 -9.12 8.07
N GLY A 10 -1.03 -8.41 9.10
CA GLY A 10 0.22 -7.65 9.06
C GLY A 10 1.46 -8.49 8.78
N ALA A 11 1.53 -9.70 9.36
CA ALA A 11 2.59 -10.66 9.06
C ALA A 11 2.60 -11.02 7.57
N LEU A 12 1.45 -11.43 7.01
CA LEU A 12 1.34 -11.76 5.59
C LEU A 12 1.65 -10.58 4.67
N GLY A 13 1.12 -9.38 5.00
CA GLY A 13 1.37 -8.17 4.22
C GLY A 13 2.84 -7.78 4.20
N SER A 14 3.51 -7.80 5.36
CA SER A 14 4.93 -7.46 5.46
C SER A 14 5.85 -8.49 4.77
N ILE A 15 5.50 -9.78 4.82
CA ILE A 15 6.21 -10.83 4.07
C ILE A 15 6.07 -10.58 2.55
N LEU A 16 4.85 -10.32 2.07
CA LEU A 16 4.64 -10.06 0.64
C LEU A 16 5.36 -8.78 0.18
N ARG A 17 5.36 -7.73 1.02
CA ARG A 17 6.15 -6.52 0.75
C ARG A 17 7.63 -6.83 0.64
N TYR A 18 8.18 -7.61 1.59
CA TYR A 18 9.57 -8.02 1.55
C TYR A 18 9.86 -8.81 0.26
N TRP A 19 9.02 -9.78 -0.09
CA TRP A 19 9.18 -10.55 -1.33
C TRP A 19 9.13 -9.66 -2.58
N THR A 20 8.23 -8.68 -2.63
CA THR A 20 8.15 -7.69 -3.72
C THR A 20 9.44 -6.88 -3.83
N SER A 21 10.06 -6.50 -2.71
CA SER A 21 11.33 -5.78 -2.71
C SER A 21 12.52 -6.59 -3.25
N LEU A 22 12.42 -7.93 -3.29
CA LEU A 22 13.44 -8.80 -3.89
C LEU A 22 13.30 -8.92 -5.42
N ILE A 23 12.09 -8.72 -5.94
CA ILE A 23 11.78 -8.86 -7.37
C ILE A 23 12.04 -7.56 -8.12
N PHE A 24 11.65 -6.43 -7.53
CA PHE A 24 11.79 -5.13 -8.14
C PHE A 24 13.07 -4.43 -7.69
N ALA A 25 13.90 -4.03 -8.64
CA ALA A 25 15.11 -3.27 -8.35
C ALA A 25 14.77 -1.95 -7.65
N PHE A 26 15.69 -1.47 -6.80
CA PHE A 26 15.54 -0.17 -6.15
C PHE A 26 15.40 0.96 -7.21
N PRO A 27 14.45 1.92 -7.03
CA PRO A 27 13.55 2.12 -5.89
C PRO A 27 12.11 1.55 -6.11
N TYR A 28 11.91 0.69 -7.10
CA TYR A 28 10.56 0.34 -7.57
C TYR A 28 9.79 -0.62 -6.65
N GLY A 29 10.47 -1.37 -5.77
CA GLY A 29 9.79 -2.28 -4.83
C GLY A 29 8.79 -1.57 -3.91
N THR A 30 9.24 -0.52 -3.22
CA THR A 30 8.39 0.28 -2.32
C THR A 30 7.30 1.02 -3.09
N LEU A 31 7.61 1.54 -4.29
CA LEU A 31 6.63 2.21 -5.14
C LEU A 31 5.47 1.26 -5.51
N THR A 32 5.80 0.05 -5.96
CA THR A 32 4.83 -0.97 -6.34
C THR A 32 3.91 -1.32 -5.18
N VAL A 33 4.46 -1.65 -4.01
CA VAL A 33 3.62 -2.06 -2.88
C VAL A 33 2.71 -0.93 -2.40
N ASN A 34 3.16 0.32 -2.43
CA ASN A 34 2.35 1.46 -2.01
C ASN A 34 1.22 1.73 -3.01
N ILE A 35 1.49 1.76 -4.31
CA ILE A 35 0.46 2.04 -5.32
C ILE A 35 -0.58 0.92 -5.36
N PHE A 36 -0.14 -0.34 -5.48
CA PHE A 36 -1.08 -1.47 -5.53
C PHE A 36 -1.78 -1.68 -4.19
N GLY A 37 -1.10 -1.44 -3.07
CA GLY A 37 -1.70 -1.49 -1.75
C GLY A 37 -2.76 -0.41 -1.54
N SER A 38 -2.53 0.82 -2.00
CA SER A 38 -3.54 1.87 -1.98
C SER A 38 -4.74 1.55 -2.87
N LEU A 39 -4.52 1.00 -4.05
CA LEU A 39 -5.62 0.52 -4.91
C LEU A 39 -6.46 -0.56 -4.22
N ALA A 40 -5.79 -1.57 -3.66
CA ALA A 40 -6.47 -2.62 -2.90
C ALA A 40 -7.19 -2.07 -1.66
N MET A 41 -6.66 -1.04 -1.00
CA MET A 41 -7.31 -0.35 0.11
C MET A 41 -8.62 0.31 -0.31
N GLY A 42 -8.65 0.98 -1.47
CA GLY A 42 -9.86 1.59 -2.01
C GLY A 42 -10.94 0.55 -2.32
N LEU A 43 -10.55 -0.56 -2.95
CA LEU A 43 -11.45 -1.70 -3.21
C LEU A 43 -12.00 -2.29 -1.90
N ALA A 44 -11.13 -2.57 -0.94
CA ALA A 44 -11.50 -3.13 0.35
C ALA A 44 -12.43 -2.19 1.13
N TYR A 45 -12.18 -0.88 1.09
CA TYR A 45 -13.03 0.10 1.75
C TYR A 45 -14.49 0.02 1.27
N GLY A 46 -14.73 0.08 -0.05
CA GLY A 46 -16.09 0.06 -0.58
C GLY A 46 -16.77 -1.32 -0.57
N LEU A 47 -16.01 -2.42 -0.72
CA LEU A 47 -16.60 -3.77 -0.68
C LEU A 47 -16.82 -4.31 0.73
N ILE A 48 -16.01 -3.88 1.70
CA ILE A 48 -15.95 -4.51 3.03
C ILE A 48 -16.38 -3.53 4.11
N SER A 49 -15.71 -2.38 4.20
CA SER A 49 -15.92 -1.44 5.30
C SER A 49 -17.28 -0.76 5.21
N GLU A 50 -17.69 -0.30 4.02
CA GLU A 50 -19.02 0.29 3.81
C GLU A 50 -20.17 -0.69 4.10
N LYS A 51 -19.92 -2.00 3.97
CA LYS A 51 -20.90 -3.08 4.24
C LYS A 51 -20.89 -3.58 5.69
N GLY A 52 -20.06 -3.01 6.57
CA GLY A 52 -20.04 -3.33 8.00
C GLY A 52 -19.32 -4.63 8.39
N PHE A 53 -18.46 -5.19 7.53
CA PHE A 53 -17.74 -6.44 7.82
C PHE A 53 -16.49 -6.20 8.69
N GLU A 54 -16.69 -5.88 9.97
CA GLU A 54 -15.62 -5.44 10.90
C GLU A 54 -14.41 -6.38 10.99
N LYS A 55 -14.63 -7.70 11.06
CA LYS A 55 -13.53 -8.70 11.15
C LYS A 55 -12.67 -8.70 9.90
N ALA A 56 -13.28 -8.55 8.72
CA ALA A 56 -12.57 -8.50 7.45
C ALA A 56 -11.81 -7.18 7.31
N SER A 57 -12.37 -6.05 7.75
CA SER A 57 -11.66 -4.77 7.80
C SER A 57 -10.41 -4.83 8.69
N LEU A 58 -10.49 -5.48 9.86
CA LEU A 58 -9.32 -5.67 10.73
C LEU A 58 -8.23 -6.53 10.07
N LEU A 59 -8.61 -7.66 9.47
CA LEU A 59 -7.67 -8.59 8.85
C LEU A 59 -7.01 -7.96 7.60
N LEU A 60 -7.81 -7.40 6.70
CA LEU A 60 -7.37 -6.97 5.37
C LEU A 60 -6.87 -5.53 5.36
N MET A 61 -7.59 -4.58 5.96
CA MET A 61 -7.23 -3.17 5.87
C MET A 61 -6.18 -2.81 6.93
N ALA A 62 -6.50 -3.01 8.20
CA ALA A 62 -5.58 -2.68 9.30
C ALA A 62 -4.38 -3.64 9.34
N GLY A 63 -4.62 -4.94 9.12
CA GLY A 63 -3.58 -5.96 9.09
C GLY A 63 -2.81 -5.99 7.76
N PHE A 64 -3.35 -6.68 6.77
CA PHE A 64 -2.63 -7.01 5.53
C PHE A 64 -2.15 -5.78 4.75
N LEU A 65 -3.05 -4.87 4.39
CA LEU A 65 -2.69 -3.68 3.62
C LEU A 65 -1.84 -2.70 4.42
N GLY A 66 -2.06 -2.62 5.75
CA GLY A 66 -1.20 -1.88 6.66
C GLY A 66 0.25 -2.42 6.72
N GLY A 67 0.43 -3.75 6.71
CA GLY A 67 1.75 -4.38 6.67
C GLY A 67 2.40 -4.39 5.28
N PHE A 68 1.58 -4.45 4.23
CA PHE A 68 1.99 -4.50 2.82
C PHE A 68 2.46 -3.14 2.30
N THR A 69 1.85 -2.04 2.75
CA THR A 69 2.29 -0.68 2.41
C THR A 69 3.29 -0.15 3.44
N THR A 70 4.08 0.86 3.07
CA THR A 70 5.04 1.46 3.99
C THR A 70 5.42 2.89 3.61
N PHE A 71 5.26 3.81 4.55
CA PHE A 71 5.77 5.17 4.42
C PHE A 71 7.24 5.28 4.84
N SER A 72 7.66 4.51 5.86
CA SER A 72 9.03 4.57 6.38
C SER A 72 10.08 4.09 5.38
N ALA A 73 9.81 3.01 4.62
CA ALA A 73 10.73 2.59 3.56
C ALA A 73 10.78 3.61 2.42
N PHE A 74 9.64 4.21 2.07
CA PHE A 74 9.58 5.29 1.08
C PHE A 74 10.47 6.48 1.48
N SER A 75 10.39 6.93 2.74
CA SER A 75 11.25 8.02 3.23
C SER A 75 12.73 7.67 3.17
N LEU A 76 13.09 6.41 3.47
CA LEU A 76 14.47 5.93 3.36
C LEU A 76 14.95 5.89 1.90
N ASP A 77 14.10 5.47 0.97
CA ASP A 77 14.42 5.43 -0.46
C ASP A 77 14.64 6.84 -1.02
N VAL A 78 13.81 7.81 -0.60
CA VAL A 78 14.00 9.23 -0.92
C VAL A 78 15.33 9.74 -0.37
N MET A 79 15.63 9.48 0.89
CA MET A 79 16.89 9.90 1.50
C MET A 79 18.09 9.35 0.73
N LYS A 80 18.09 8.05 0.38
CA LYS A 80 19.13 7.40 -0.41
C LYS A 80 19.29 8.03 -1.80
N LEU A 81 18.19 8.26 -2.52
CA LEU A 81 18.23 8.91 -3.84
C LEU A 81 18.88 10.29 -3.78
N PHE A 82 18.59 11.07 -2.73
CA PHE A 82 19.17 12.38 -2.53
C PHE A 82 20.65 12.30 -2.10
N SER A 83 21.01 11.37 -1.21
CA SER A 83 22.39 11.14 -0.81
C SER A 83 23.28 10.70 -1.98
N ASP A 84 22.73 9.97 -2.95
CA ASP A 84 23.42 9.58 -4.18
C ASP A 84 23.45 10.70 -5.24
N ALA A 85 23.08 11.94 -4.89
CA ALA A 85 22.91 13.08 -5.80
C ALA A 85 21.93 12.85 -6.97
N ARG A 86 21.05 11.84 -6.89
CA ARG A 86 20.02 11.52 -7.90
C ARG A 86 18.73 12.32 -7.67
N TYR A 87 18.85 13.64 -7.52
CA TYR A 87 17.76 14.52 -7.08
C TYR A 87 16.53 14.48 -7.99
N VAL A 88 16.72 14.49 -9.33
CA VAL A 88 15.60 14.43 -10.29
C VAL A 88 14.81 13.13 -10.13
N HIS A 89 15.51 12.00 -9.96
CA HIS A 89 14.86 10.71 -9.71
C HIS A 89 14.15 10.69 -8.36
N GLY A 90 14.77 11.26 -7.33
CA GLY A 90 14.16 11.42 -6.01
C GLY A 90 12.87 12.23 -6.03
N LEU A 91 12.85 13.37 -6.73
CA LEU A 91 11.64 14.18 -6.91
C LEU A 91 10.55 13.42 -7.66
N PHE A 92 10.89 12.78 -8.77
CA PHE A 92 9.93 11.97 -9.52
C PHE A 92 9.34 10.85 -8.64
N TYR A 93 10.19 10.15 -7.90
CA TYR A 93 9.80 9.09 -6.98
C TYR A 93 8.82 9.58 -5.89
N ILE A 94 9.05 10.78 -5.32
CA ILE A 94 8.12 11.42 -4.38
C ILE A 94 6.76 11.64 -5.04
N PHE A 95 6.72 12.34 -6.18
CA PHE A 95 5.46 12.68 -6.84
C PHE A 95 4.69 11.43 -7.29
N THR A 96 5.37 10.44 -7.89
CA THR A 96 4.73 9.20 -8.32
C THR A 96 4.21 8.40 -7.12
N SER A 97 4.93 8.37 -5.99
CA SER A 97 4.46 7.67 -4.79
C SER A 97 3.19 8.30 -4.23
N PHE A 98 3.15 9.63 -4.08
CA PHE A 98 1.99 10.34 -3.54
C PHE A 98 0.79 10.32 -4.50
N LEU A 99 1.00 10.75 -5.74
CA LEU A 99 -0.08 10.77 -6.74
C LEU A 99 -0.57 9.36 -7.05
N GLY A 100 0.34 8.40 -7.19
CA GLY A 100 0.00 7.00 -7.45
C GLY A 100 -0.81 6.38 -6.31
N ALA A 101 -0.46 6.66 -5.05
CA ALA A 101 -1.23 6.18 -3.90
C ALA A 101 -2.64 6.80 -3.85
N ILE A 102 -2.76 8.12 -4.03
CA ILE A 102 -4.05 8.83 -4.01
C ILE A 102 -4.94 8.37 -5.17
N LEU A 103 -4.39 8.34 -6.39
CA LEU A 103 -5.13 7.88 -7.56
C LEU A 103 -5.49 6.39 -7.43
N GLY A 104 -4.59 5.57 -6.88
CA GLY A 104 -4.82 4.16 -6.61
C GLY A 104 -6.03 3.95 -5.73
N VAL A 105 -6.06 4.59 -4.54
CA VAL A 105 -7.19 4.43 -3.61
C VAL A 105 -8.50 4.95 -4.20
N CYS A 106 -8.49 6.08 -4.90
CA CYS A 106 -9.67 6.60 -5.60
C CYS A 106 -10.18 5.63 -6.67
N ALA A 107 -9.27 5.11 -7.51
CA ALA A 107 -9.62 4.16 -8.56
C ALA A 107 -10.17 2.86 -7.97
N GLY A 108 -9.52 2.31 -6.94
CA GLY A 108 -9.99 1.12 -6.24
C GLY A 108 -11.38 1.30 -5.64
N PHE A 109 -11.65 2.45 -5.04
CA PHE A 109 -12.97 2.76 -4.51
C PHE A 109 -14.03 2.88 -5.61
N LEU A 110 -13.74 3.56 -6.72
CA LEU A 110 -14.68 3.66 -7.85
C LEU A 110 -15.00 2.28 -8.45
N LEU A 111 -13.99 1.43 -8.60
CA LEU A 111 -14.17 0.05 -9.06
C LEU A 111 -15.08 -0.75 -8.11
N SER A 112 -14.96 -0.56 -6.80
CA SER A 112 -15.82 -1.26 -5.83
C SER A 112 -17.30 -0.93 -5.98
N LYS A 113 -17.62 0.32 -6.38
CA LYS A 113 -18.99 0.75 -6.64
C LYS A 113 -19.56 0.08 -7.89
N GLY A 114 -18.76 -0.01 -8.94
CA GLY A 114 -19.14 -0.72 -10.18
C GLY A 114 -19.43 -2.20 -9.96
N LEU A 115 -18.76 -2.84 -9.01
CA LEU A 115 -18.96 -4.25 -8.64
C LEU A 115 -20.13 -4.48 -7.67
N SER A 116 -20.62 -3.43 -7.02
CA SER A 116 -21.74 -3.50 -6.06
C SER A 116 -23.07 -2.99 -6.62
N SER A 117 -23.07 -2.55 -7.89
CA SER A 117 -24.27 -2.19 -8.65
C SER A 117 -24.88 -3.43 -9.29
#